data_AF-A0A2V9UJ03-F1
#
_entry.id   AF-A0A2V9UJ03-F1
#
_cell.length_a   1.000
_cell.length_b   1.000
_cell.length_c   1.000
_cell.angle_alpha   90.00
_cell.angle_beta   90.00
_cell.angle_gamma   90.00
#
_symmetry.space_group_name_H-M   'P 1'
#
loop_
_entity.id
_entity.type
_entity.pdbx_description
1 polymer ?
#
loop_
_entity_poly.entity_id
_entity_poly.type
_entity_poly.pdbx_seq_one_letter_code
_entity_poly.pdbx_strand_id
1 'polypeptide(L)'
;MDAPRTGKAAQRARRNPRTGRENADPDGKHGTGATATKQPPTKDPANGSVRVEIFDQIYNLRGSDGDYILKLAEYVDMKMRAVSEQTATVDSVRLAVLAALNIADEYHLLKRRLATTPPEVRQRTSKLESALDEVLQDGRRTG
;
A
#
# COMPACT_ATOMS: atom_id res chain seq x y z
N MET A 1 29.39 -65.70 22.14
CA MET A 1 30.83 -65.36 22.23
C MET A 1 31.10 -64.35 21.14
N ASP A 2 31.18 -63.08 21.52
CA ASP A 2 31.49 -61.98 20.60
C ASP A 2 32.43 -61.00 21.30
N ALA A 3 33.39 -60.49 20.55
CA ALA A 3 34.67 -59.94 20.99
C ALA A 3 34.60 -58.42 21.34
N PRO A 4 35.67 -57.82 21.90
CA PRO A 4 35.56 -56.73 22.87
C PRO A 4 35.62 -55.30 22.29
N ARG A 5 35.16 -54.38 23.16
CA ARG A 5 35.22 -52.92 23.05
C ARG A 5 36.65 -52.41 22.84
N THR A 6 36.89 -51.75 21.72
CA THR A 6 38.10 -50.98 21.43
C THR A 6 37.92 -49.54 21.91
N GLY A 7 38.83 -49.09 22.79
CA GLY A 7 38.95 -47.70 23.19
C GLY A 7 39.57 -46.86 22.08
N LYS A 8 39.04 -45.66 21.86
CA LYS A 8 39.70 -44.61 21.08
C LYS A 8 39.85 -43.36 21.93
N ALA A 9 41.11 -42.95 22.02
CA ALA A 9 41.59 -41.70 22.56
C ALA A 9 41.10 -40.51 21.72
N ALA A 10 40.81 -39.38 22.38
CA ALA A 10 40.92 -38.05 21.79
C ALA A 10 41.09 -37.02 22.90
N GLN A 11 42.35 -36.72 23.20
CA GLN A 11 42.77 -35.59 24.03
C GLN A 11 43.27 -34.47 23.11
N ARG A 12 42.57 -33.32 23.12
CA ARG A 12 42.92 -31.99 22.55
C ARG A 12 41.65 -31.13 22.69
N ALA A 13 41.63 -29.84 23.04
CA ALA A 13 42.66 -28.83 23.11
C ALA A 13 42.22 -27.67 24.04
N ARG A 14 43.18 -27.18 24.83
CA ARG A 14 43.56 -25.77 25.04
C ARG A 14 42.46 -24.70 25.10
N ARG A 15 42.06 -24.38 26.35
CA ARG A 15 42.20 -23.08 27.04
C ARG A 15 42.57 -21.87 26.15
N ASN A 16 41.68 -20.88 26.07
CA ASN A 16 41.97 -19.55 25.52
C ASN A 16 41.46 -18.46 26.49
N PRO A 17 42.33 -17.66 27.15
CA PRO A 17 41.89 -16.53 27.95
C PRO A 17 42.41 -15.18 27.44
N ARG A 18 41.62 -14.13 27.70
CA ARG A 18 41.92 -12.69 27.65
C ARG A 18 41.94 -12.12 26.21
N THR A 19 41.28 -10.99 25.96
CA THR A 19 41.61 -9.70 26.57
C THR A 19 40.45 -8.72 26.41
N GLY A 20 40.13 -8.02 27.50
CA GLY A 20 39.21 -6.90 27.49
C GLY A 20 39.89 -5.63 27.01
N ARG A 21 39.10 -4.78 26.38
CA ARG A 21 39.29 -3.34 26.20
C ARG A 21 37.95 -2.79 25.70
N GLU A 22 37.20 -2.10 26.53
CA GLU A 22 36.43 -0.98 26.02
C GLU A 22 36.24 0.05 27.12
N ASN A 23 36.44 1.30 26.72
CA ASN A 23 36.77 2.44 27.55
C ASN A 23 35.53 3.02 28.22
N ALA A 24 35.76 3.66 29.36
CA ALA A 24 34.78 4.43 30.09
C ALA A 24 34.62 5.86 29.52
N ASP A 25 33.38 6.35 29.66
CA ASP A 25 32.90 7.74 29.82
C ASP A 25 32.86 8.68 28.58
N PRO A 26 31.98 9.72 28.56
CA PRO A 26 31.05 10.18 29.62
C PRO A 26 29.63 10.62 29.18
N ASP A 27 28.79 10.88 30.20
CA ASP A 27 27.71 11.88 30.24
C ASP A 27 26.47 11.71 29.32
N GLY A 28 25.51 10.97 29.86
CA GLY A 28 24.11 11.05 29.45
C GLY A 28 23.44 12.35 29.94
N LYS A 29 23.22 13.29 29.01
CA LYS A 29 22.16 14.30 29.12
C LYS A 29 21.25 14.21 27.91
N HIS A 30 20.18 13.44 28.04
CA HIS A 30 19.08 13.42 27.07
C HIS A 30 18.24 14.68 27.24
N GLY A 31 18.33 15.58 26.27
CA GLY A 31 17.39 16.66 26.08
C GLY A 31 17.36 17.03 24.61
N THR A 32 16.32 16.60 23.89
CA THR A 32 15.57 17.38 22.88
C THR A 32 14.60 16.47 22.14
N GLY A 33 13.40 16.99 21.89
CA GLY A 33 12.30 16.28 21.24
C GLY A 33 12.69 15.75 19.87
N ALA A 34 12.37 14.48 19.64
CA ALA A 34 12.38 13.90 18.30
C ALA A 34 11.18 14.47 17.52
N THR A 35 11.43 15.56 16.81
CA THR A 35 10.70 15.96 15.62
C THR A 35 10.57 14.73 14.71
N ALA A 36 9.33 14.26 14.51
CA ALA A 36 9.02 13.18 13.57
C ALA A 36 9.38 13.63 12.15
N THR A 37 10.61 13.33 11.76
CA THR A 37 11.10 13.52 10.40
C THR A 37 10.47 12.42 9.57
N LYS A 38 9.31 12.69 8.96
CA LYS A 38 8.76 11.85 7.89
C LYS A 38 9.83 11.76 6.81
N GLN A 39 10.52 10.61 6.75
CA GLN A 39 11.50 10.37 5.71
C GLN A 39 10.77 10.36 4.37
N PRO A 40 11.26 11.09 3.35
CA PRO A 40 10.61 11.10 2.05
C PRO A 40 10.58 9.68 1.47
N PRO A 41 9.54 9.32 0.70
CA PRO A 41 9.48 8.02 0.05
C PRO A 41 10.67 7.87 -0.91
N THR A 42 11.56 6.92 -0.63
CA THR A 42 12.72 6.61 -1.47
C THR A 42 12.39 5.44 -2.40
N LYS A 43 12.49 5.68 -3.71
CA LYS A 43 12.42 4.65 -4.75
C LYS A 43 13.79 3.98 -4.82
N ASP A 44 13.86 2.69 -4.50
CA ASP A 44 15.09 1.91 -4.69
C ASP A 44 15.09 1.30 -6.11
N PRO A 45 15.84 1.87 -7.07
CA PRO A 45 15.77 1.46 -8.48
C PRO A 45 16.30 0.04 -8.74
N ALA A 46 16.97 -0.58 -7.77
CA ALA A 46 17.58 -1.90 -7.93
C ALA A 46 16.61 -3.10 -7.76
N ASN A 47 15.44 -2.91 -7.15
CA ASN A 47 14.55 -4.02 -6.77
C ASN A 47 13.05 -3.80 -7.05
N GLY A 48 12.67 -2.74 -7.78
CA GLY A 48 11.26 -2.42 -8.02
C GLY A 48 10.44 -2.27 -6.73
N SER A 49 11.13 -1.96 -5.63
CA SER A 49 10.56 -1.85 -4.30
C SER A 49 10.46 -0.38 -3.90
N VAL A 50 9.32 -0.02 -3.31
CA VAL A 50 8.92 1.34 -3.00
C VAL A 50 8.57 1.36 -1.52
N ARG A 51 9.31 2.16 -0.76
CA ARG A 51 9.03 2.39 0.64
C ARG A 51 7.94 3.44 0.78
N VAL A 52 6.86 3.09 1.50
CA VAL A 52 5.73 3.97 1.77
C VAL A 52 5.40 3.97 3.26
N GLU A 53 4.74 5.02 3.73
CA GLU A 53 4.23 5.12 5.09
C GLU A 53 2.70 5.25 5.03
N ILE A 54 1.99 4.38 5.74
CA ILE A 54 0.52 4.36 5.80
C ILE A 54 0.15 4.22 7.28
N PHE A 55 -0.59 5.19 7.79
CA PHE A 55 -1.05 5.25 9.18
C PHE A 55 0.08 5.01 10.20
N ASP A 56 1.18 5.77 10.03
CA ASP A 56 2.38 5.75 10.85
C ASP A 56 3.13 4.39 10.84
N GLN A 57 2.78 3.50 9.90
CA GLN A 57 3.45 2.23 9.65
C GLN A 57 4.18 2.24 8.31
N ILE A 58 5.42 1.76 8.28
CA ILE A 58 6.24 1.71 7.08
C ILE A 58 6.06 0.37 6.37
N TYR A 59 5.79 0.42 5.07
CA TYR A 59 5.67 -0.73 4.18
C TYR A 59 6.68 -0.66 3.05
N ASN A 60 7.22 -1.81 2.64
CA ASN A 60 8.05 -1.92 1.44
C ASN A 60 7.29 -2.71 0.37
N LEU A 61 6.74 -2.00 -0.61
CA LEU A 61 5.86 -2.54 -1.64
C LEU A 61 6.64 -2.81 -2.92
N ARG A 62 6.45 -3.97 -3.55
CA ARG A 62 7.03 -4.25 -4.86
C ARG A 62 6.02 -3.96 -5.96
N GLY A 63 6.45 -3.27 -7.01
CA GLY A 63 5.67 -3.12 -8.23
C GLY A 63 6.42 -2.40 -9.34
N SER A 64 5.82 -2.45 -10.53
CA SER A 64 6.42 -1.90 -11.75
C SER A 64 6.40 -0.37 -11.79
N ASP A 65 5.41 0.27 -11.13
CA ASP A 65 5.25 1.72 -11.10
C ASP A 65 5.28 2.24 -9.66
N GLY A 66 6.43 2.81 -9.28
CA GLY A 66 6.59 3.37 -7.94
C GLY A 66 5.80 4.65 -7.69
N ASP A 67 5.59 5.48 -8.71
CA ASP A 67 4.89 6.76 -8.54
C ASP A 67 3.39 6.50 -8.37
N TYR A 68 2.86 5.50 -9.07
CA TYR A 68 1.49 5.02 -8.86
C TYR A 68 1.30 4.41 -7.46
N ILE A 69 2.24 3.57 -7.00
CA ILE A 69 2.19 3.00 -5.64
C ILE A 69 2.19 4.09 -4.57
N LEU A 70 2.99 5.15 -4.76
CA LEU A 70 3.03 6.28 -3.83
C LEU A 70 1.68 7.00 -3.73
N LYS A 71 1.04 7.26 -4.87
CA LYS A 71 -0.30 7.86 -4.91
C LYS A 71 -1.34 6.98 -4.21
N LEU A 72 -1.27 5.66 -4.40
CA LEU A 72 -2.17 4.72 -3.71
C LEU A 72 -1.93 4.72 -2.20
N ALA A 73 -0.68 4.74 -1.76
CA ALA A 73 -0.35 4.79 -0.33
C ALA A 73 -0.85 6.08 0.32
N GLU A 74 -0.66 7.22 -0.33
CA GLU A 74 -1.19 8.51 0.11
C GLU A 74 -2.73 8.49 0.22
N TYR A 75 -3.39 7.90 -0.78
CA TYR A 75 -4.86 7.76 -0.77
C TYR A 75 -5.35 6.90 0.41
N VAL A 76 -4.70 5.77 0.65
CA VAL A 76 -5.06 4.87 1.77
C VAL A 76 -4.79 5.55 3.11
N ASP A 77 -3.64 6.24 3.29
CA ASP A 77 -3.32 6.97 4.52
C ASP A 77 -4.37 8.03 4.84
N MET A 78 -4.76 8.84 3.84
CA MET A 78 -5.82 9.83 3.97
C MET A 78 -7.14 9.19 4.41
N LYS A 79 -7.54 8.07 3.81
CA LYS A 79 -8.77 7.35 4.17
C LYS A 79 -8.72 6.78 5.59
N MET A 80 -7.60 6.21 6.00
CA MET A 80 -7.43 5.71 7.37
C MET A 80 -7.49 6.85 8.40
N ARG A 81 -6.82 7.98 8.14
CA ARG A 81 -6.86 9.15 9.03
C ARG A 81 -8.27 9.71 9.17
N ALA A 82 -9.01 9.85 8.07
CA ALA A 82 -10.40 10.32 8.09
C ALA A 82 -11.33 9.43 8.93
N VAL A 83 -11.14 8.10 8.88
CA VAL A 83 -11.93 7.18 9.71
C VAL A 83 -11.49 7.22 11.19
N SER A 84 -10.20 7.45 11.46
CA SER A 84 -9.68 7.55 12.84
C SER A 84 -10.20 8.79 13.57
N GLU A 85 -10.41 9.90 12.86
CA GLU A 85 -10.99 11.13 13.44
C GLU A 85 -12.43 10.91 13.92
N GLN A 86 -13.17 10.01 13.26
CA GLN A 86 -14.57 9.73 13.58
C GLN A 86 -14.73 8.71 14.71
N THR A 87 -13.68 7.94 15.03
CA THR A 87 -13.75 6.82 15.97
C THR A 87 -12.53 6.79 16.88
N ALA A 88 -12.68 7.28 18.12
CA ALA A 88 -11.56 7.55 19.03
C ALA A 88 -10.82 6.30 19.57
N THR A 89 -11.27 5.07 19.30
CA THR A 89 -10.76 3.85 19.98
C THR A 89 -10.81 2.57 19.13
N VAL A 90 -10.56 2.65 17.82
CA VAL A 90 -10.45 1.44 16.97
C VAL A 90 -9.00 1.02 16.78
N ASP A 91 -8.76 -0.29 16.77
CA ASP A 91 -7.45 -0.84 16.41
C ASP A 91 -7.10 -0.52 14.94
N SER A 92 -5.81 -0.44 14.63
CA SER A 92 -5.32 -0.05 13.30
C SER A 92 -5.75 -1.02 12.20
N VAL A 93 -5.97 -2.30 12.53
CA VAL A 93 -6.41 -3.32 11.58
C VAL A 93 -7.87 -3.09 11.19
N ARG A 94 -8.76 -2.87 12.16
CA ARG A 94 -10.17 -2.51 11.93
C ARG A 94 -10.27 -1.21 11.16
N LEU A 95 -9.41 -0.24 11.48
CA LEU A 95 -9.34 1.01 10.74
C LEU A 95 -8.96 0.79 9.27
N ALA A 96 -7.96 -0.04 9.01
CA ALA A 96 -7.55 -0.40 7.65
C ALA A 96 -8.67 -1.11 6.89
N VAL A 97 -9.40 -2.02 7.55
CA VAL A 97 -10.56 -2.72 6.96
C VAL A 97 -11.68 -1.72 6.63
N LEU A 98 -11.99 -0.77 7.52
CA LEU A 98 -13.00 0.27 7.26
C LEU A 98 -12.60 1.19 6.09
N ALA A 99 -11.33 1.60 6.03
CA ALA A 99 -10.80 2.37 4.92
C ALA A 99 -10.91 1.57 3.60
N ALA A 100 -10.53 0.29 3.60
CA ALA A 100 -10.65 -0.58 2.43
C ALA A 100 -12.10 -0.74 1.95
N LEU A 101 -13.06 -0.89 2.87
CA LEU A 101 -14.48 -0.95 2.55
C LEU A 101 -14.98 0.36 1.94
N ASN A 102 -14.56 1.51 2.47
CA ASN A 102 -14.93 2.82 1.93
C ASN A 102 -14.41 2.98 0.49
N ILE A 103 -13.14 2.62 0.24
CA ILE A 103 -12.53 2.66 -1.09
C ILE A 103 -13.26 1.72 -2.07
N ALA A 104 -13.62 0.52 -1.62
CA ALA A 104 -14.36 -0.44 -2.43
C ALA A 104 -15.77 0.08 -2.79
N ASP A 105 -16.48 0.72 -1.85
CA ASP A 105 -17.78 1.31 -2.14
C ASP A 105 -17.67 2.46 -3.15
N GLU A 106 -16.67 3.33 -3.02
CA GLU A 106 -16.41 4.39 -4.01
C GLU A 106 -16.17 3.85 -5.40
N TYR A 107 -15.35 2.80 -5.52
CA TYR A 107 -15.12 2.12 -6.78
C TYR A 107 -16.42 1.57 -7.37
N HIS A 108 -17.24 0.89 -6.56
CA HIS A 108 -18.52 0.34 -7.02
C HIS A 108 -19.53 1.43 -7.37
N LEU A 109 -19.58 2.54 -6.62
CA LEU A 109 -20.42 3.68 -6.89
C LEU A 109 -20.03 4.35 -8.22
N LEU A 110 -18.74 4.55 -8.45
CA LEU A 110 -18.23 5.09 -9.72
C LEU A 110 -18.52 4.14 -10.89
N LYS A 111 -18.30 2.84 -10.71
CA LYS A 111 -18.63 1.82 -11.72
C LYS A 111 -20.12 1.81 -12.06
N ARG A 112 -21.00 1.93 -11.06
CA ARG A 112 -22.46 2.04 -11.28
C ARG A 112 -22.79 3.30 -12.08
N ARG A 113 -22.21 4.46 -11.74
CA ARG A 113 -22.42 5.73 -12.46
C ARG A 113 -21.94 5.66 -13.91
N LEU A 114 -20.83 4.98 -14.19
CA LEU A 114 -20.35 4.77 -15.56
C LEU A 114 -21.23 3.79 -16.35
N ALA A 115 -21.73 2.74 -15.69
CA ALA A 115 -22.62 1.75 -16.32
C ALA A 115 -24.03 2.31 -16.61
N THR A 116 -24.44 3.37 -15.91
CA THR A 116 -25.71 4.05 -16.17
C THR A 116 -25.49 5.21 -17.13
N THR A 117 -25.78 5.00 -18.41
CA THR A 117 -25.97 6.12 -19.34
C THR A 117 -27.08 7.01 -18.78
N PRO A 118 -26.83 8.30 -18.50
CA PRO A 118 -27.86 9.17 -17.97
C PRO A 118 -29.09 9.13 -18.89
N PRO A 119 -30.31 9.03 -18.35
CA PRO A 119 -31.53 8.93 -19.16
C PRO A 119 -31.68 10.10 -20.13
N GLU A 120 -31.17 11.28 -19.76
CA GLU A 120 -31.09 12.47 -20.60
C GLU A 120 -30.20 12.29 -21.84
N VAL A 121 -29.04 11.65 -21.67
CA VAL A 121 -28.13 11.32 -22.78
C VAL A 121 -28.82 10.32 -23.70
N ARG A 122 -29.42 9.27 -23.13
CA ARG A 122 -30.18 8.27 -23.91
C ARG A 122 -31.35 8.90 -24.67
N GLN A 123 -32.08 9.82 -24.05
CA GLN A 123 -33.20 10.53 -24.67
C GLN A 123 -32.74 11.46 -25.80
N ARG A 124 -31.63 12.19 -25.61
CA ARG A 124 -31.05 13.03 -26.66
C ARG A 124 -30.55 12.21 -27.84
N THR A 125 -29.88 11.08 -27.58
CA THR A 125 -29.44 10.15 -28.64
C THR A 125 -30.64 9.62 -29.42
N SER A 126 -31.70 9.18 -28.74
CA SER A 126 -32.92 8.70 -29.42
C SER A 126 -33.62 9.78 -30.24
N LYS A 127 -33.68 11.03 -29.76
CA LYS A 127 -34.22 12.16 -30.54
C LYS A 127 -33.40 12.43 -31.80
N LEU A 128 -32.08 12.36 -31.69
CA LEU A 128 -31.16 12.53 -32.84
C LEU A 128 -31.31 11.39 -33.85
N GLU A 129 -31.46 10.14 -33.38
CA GLU A 129 -31.74 8.98 -34.24
C GLU A 129 -33.03 9.17 -35.03
N SER A 130 -34.13 9.57 -34.36
CA SER A 130 -35.41 9.81 -35.05
C SER A 130 -35.34 10.94 -36.09
N ALA A 131 -34.66 12.05 -35.76
CA ALA A 131 -34.49 13.15 -36.70
C ALA A 131 -33.64 12.75 -37.92
N LEU A 132 -32.62 11.90 -37.72
CA LEU A 132 -31.80 11.38 -38.82
C LEU A 132 -32.60 10.43 -39.71
N ASP A 133 -33.39 9.53 -39.12
CA ASP A 133 -34.26 8.61 -39.86
C ASP A 133 -35.30 9.35 -40.72
N GLU A 134 -35.86 10.45 -40.21
CA GLU A 134 -36.83 11.29 -40.94
C GLU A 134 -36.19 11.91 -42.20
N VAL A 135 -35.02 12.54 -42.06
CA VAL A 135 -34.29 13.16 -43.19
C VAL A 135 -33.89 12.11 -44.24
N LEU A 136 -33.46 10.91 -43.81
CA LEU A 136 -33.10 9.82 -44.72
C LEU A 136 -34.31 9.20 -45.45
N GLN A 137 -35.51 9.31 -44.89
CA GLN A 137 -36.74 8.88 -45.57
C GLN A 137 -37.21 9.91 -46.60
N ASP A 138 -37.10 11.21 -46.28
CA ASP A 138 -37.51 12.27 -47.20
C ASP A 138 -36.62 12.34 -48.45
N GLY A 139 -35.30 12.15 -48.30
CA GLY A 139 -34.38 12.07 -49.44
C GLY A 139 -34.64 10.88 -50.38
N ARG A 140 -35.34 9.83 -49.91
CA ARG A 140 -35.75 8.67 -50.73
C ARG A 140 -37.12 8.83 -51.37
N ARG A 141 -37.93 9.81 -50.97
CA ARG A 141 -39.23 10.12 -51.59
C ARG A 141 -39.11 11.15 -52.72
N THR A 142 -38.04 11.94 -52.73
CA THR A 142 -37.83 13.03 -53.71
C THR A 142 -36.94 12.66 -54.90
N GLY A 143 -36.55 11.39 -55.05
CA GLY A 143 -35.80 10.86 -56.20
C GLY A 143 -36.54 9.71 -56.84
#